data_AF-A0A317NVG7-F1
#
_entry.id   AF-A0A317NVG7-F1
#
_cell.length_a   1.000
_cell.length_b   1.000
_cell.length_c   1.000
_cell.angle_alpha   90.00
_cell.angle_beta   90.00
_cell.angle_gamma   90.00
#
_symmetry.space_group_name_H-M   'P 1'
#
loop_
_entity.id
_entity.type
_entity.pdbx_description
1 polymer ?
#
loop_
_entity_poly.entity_id
_entity_poly.type
_entity_poly.pdbx_seq_one_letter_code
_entity_poly.pdbx_strand_id
1 'polypeptide(L)'
;MRYRRSGSVVFLWVLAGVWFVACVAASISIAIDPSIGESDRAATALGTLVVGLLPGAGVQWHDKGLERRFALMAVRAAPPPVPMRPPGPRPEPVRAPQLPPRLQPAWNRLSQAWNVVSELQRQGWVDADSTRGLPQSMARLHQLGVADGMTDHLGGRRSSSVEQQIGRLADLLVALADEAVEHQATIGAGDFTPATLAAAAQRLAADSAAYRELMELSGTWTAPPS
;
A
#
# COMPACT_ATOMS: atom_id res chain seq x y z
N MET A 1 -7.45 23.47 -0.66
CA MET A 1 -7.10 22.06 -0.42
C MET A 1 -7.35 21.75 1.05
N ARG A 2 -8.29 20.84 1.38
CA ARG A 2 -8.51 20.41 2.77
C ARG A 2 -7.46 19.35 3.11
N TYR A 3 -6.64 19.61 4.12
CA TYR A 3 -5.61 18.68 4.58
C TYR A 3 -6.29 17.42 5.14
N ARG A 4 -6.27 16.31 4.39
CA ARG A 4 -6.77 15.02 4.86
C ARG A 4 -5.71 14.43 5.78
N ARG A 5 -5.92 14.50 7.10
CA ARG A 5 -5.02 13.87 8.09
C ARG A 5 -4.84 12.40 7.73
N SER A 6 -3.60 11.93 7.67
CA SER A 6 -3.29 10.53 7.38
C SER A 6 -3.81 9.63 8.51
N GLY A 7 -4.21 8.40 8.18
CA GLY A 7 -4.72 7.44 9.18
C GLY A 7 -3.73 7.20 10.32
N SER A 8 -2.43 7.26 10.04
CA SER A 8 -1.36 7.16 11.05
C SER A 8 -1.38 8.30 12.07
N VAL A 9 -1.71 9.52 11.66
CA VAL A 9 -1.82 10.67 12.58
C VAL A 9 -3.05 10.48 13.47
N VAL A 10 -4.17 10.02 12.92
CA VAL A 10 -5.38 9.73 13.70
C VAL A 10 -5.10 8.64 14.75
N PHE A 11 -4.41 7.58 14.37
CA PHE A 11 -4.01 6.50 15.29
C PHE A 11 -3.14 7.01 16.45
N LEU A 12 -2.15 7.87 16.17
CA LEU A 12 -1.30 8.46 17.22
C LEU A 12 -2.09 9.37 18.19
N TRP A 13 -3.09 10.10 17.70
CA TRP A 13 -3.99 10.90 18.55
C TRP A 13 -4.83 10.02 19.48
N VAL A 14 -5.36 8.90 18.97
CA VAL A 14 -6.12 7.94 19.78
C VAL A 14 -5.24 7.33 20.87
N LEU A 15 -4.02 6.89 20.51
CA LEU A 15 -3.07 6.31 21.45
C LEU A 15 -2.67 7.30 22.56
N ALA A 16 -2.40 8.56 22.19
CA ALA A 16 -2.09 9.62 23.15
C ALA A 16 -3.28 9.91 24.09
N GLY A 17 -4.52 9.86 23.57
CA GLY A 17 -5.73 10.00 24.38
C GLY A 17 -5.89 8.86 25.40
N VAL A 18 -5.70 7.62 24.96
CA VAL A 18 -5.77 6.43 25.85
C VAL A 18 -4.70 6.51 26.94
N TRP A 19 -3.47 6.89 26.58
CA TRP A 19 -2.38 7.08 27.55
C TRP A 19 -2.72 8.15 28.60
N PHE A 20 -3.25 9.29 28.18
CA PHE A 20 -3.64 10.37 29.09
C PHE A 20 -4.71 9.91 30.09
N VAL A 21 -5.73 9.19 29.62
CA VAL A 21 -6.79 8.64 30.48
C VAL A 21 -6.20 7.67 31.51
N ALA A 22 -5.25 6.82 31.13
CA ALA A 22 -4.56 5.92 32.04
C ALA A 22 -3.77 6.68 33.12
N CYS A 23 -3.06 7.76 32.75
CA CYS A 23 -2.34 8.61 33.71
C CYS A 23 -3.27 9.35 34.68
N VAL A 24 -4.43 9.81 34.21
CA VAL A 24 -5.45 10.44 35.09
C VAL A 24 -6.00 9.43 36.09
N ALA A 25 -6.33 8.21 35.63
CA ALA A 25 -6.79 7.15 36.52
C ALA A 25 -5.74 6.80 37.59
N ALA A 26 -4.47 6.66 37.19
CA ALA A 26 -3.36 6.41 38.13
C ALA A 26 -3.18 7.55 39.13
N SER A 27 -3.32 8.81 38.71
CA SER A 27 -3.25 9.98 39.59
C SER A 27 -4.37 9.98 40.65
N ILE A 28 -5.59 9.60 40.28
CA ILE A 28 -6.72 9.47 41.21
C ILE A 28 -6.45 8.33 42.21
N SER A 29 -5.93 7.18 41.76
CA SER A 29 -5.57 6.07 42.65
C SER A 29 -4.51 6.48 43.68
N ILE A 30 -3.50 7.25 43.27
CA ILE A 30 -2.44 7.77 44.17
C ILE A 30 -3.01 8.76 45.20
N ALA A 31 -3.98 9.59 44.81
CA ALA A 31 -4.59 10.57 45.71
C ALA A 31 -5.41 9.93 46.85
N ILE A 32 -5.95 8.73 46.63
CA ILE A 32 -6.81 8.02 47.58
C ILE A 32 -6.02 7.05 48.47
N ASP A 33 -4.79 6.68 48.09
CA ASP A 33 -3.98 5.69 48.81
C ASP A 33 -3.45 6.23 50.17
N PRO A 34 -3.91 5.68 51.31
CA PRO A 34 -3.50 6.15 52.63
C PRO A 34 -2.05 5.81 52.99
N SER A 35 -1.39 4.92 52.25
CA SER A 35 -0.03 4.43 52.55
C SER A 35 1.08 5.42 52.19
N ILE A 36 0.78 6.42 51.37
CA ILE A 36 1.74 7.42 50.88
C ILE A 36 1.71 8.63 51.81
N GLY A 37 2.85 9.22 52.16
CA GLY A 37 2.90 10.45 52.96
C GLY A 37 2.18 11.62 52.27
N GLU A 38 1.53 12.50 53.04
CA GLU A 38 0.70 13.59 52.50
C GLU A 38 1.49 14.56 51.58
N SER A 39 2.77 14.80 51.90
CA SER A 39 3.71 15.54 51.06
C SER A 39 4.05 14.83 49.74
N ASP A 40 4.08 13.50 49.74
CA ASP A 40 4.50 12.69 48.60
C ASP A 40 3.34 12.41 47.64
N ARG A 41 2.09 12.39 48.13
CA ARG A 41 0.88 12.20 47.31
C ARG A 41 0.70 13.31 46.28
N ALA A 42 0.81 14.56 46.72
CA ALA A 42 0.63 15.70 45.83
C ALA A 42 1.70 15.74 44.73
N ALA A 43 2.96 15.45 45.10
CA ALA A 43 4.08 15.42 44.17
C ALA A 43 3.97 14.28 43.15
N THR A 44 3.59 13.07 43.59
CA THR A 44 3.44 11.90 42.72
C THR A 44 2.21 12.01 41.80
N ALA A 45 1.09 12.53 42.30
CA ALA A 45 -0.10 12.78 41.50
C ALA A 45 0.16 13.82 40.39
N LEU A 46 0.88 14.91 40.71
CA LEU A 46 1.28 15.93 39.74
C LEU A 46 2.29 15.39 38.72
N GLY A 47 3.31 14.63 39.16
CA GLY A 47 4.27 14.01 38.26
C GLY A 47 3.62 13.10 37.23
N THR A 48 2.63 12.31 37.65
CA THR A 48 1.89 11.39 36.77
C THR A 48 1.06 12.14 35.72
N LEU A 49 0.45 13.28 36.10
CA LEU A 49 -0.28 14.14 35.16
C LEU A 49 0.66 14.80 34.13
N VAL A 50 1.84 15.26 34.56
CA VAL A 50 2.84 15.85 33.66
C VAL A 50 3.32 14.82 32.63
N VAL A 51 3.57 13.57 33.05
CA VAL A 51 3.98 12.49 32.13
C VAL A 51 2.86 12.12 31.15
N GLY A 52 1.60 12.18 31.57
CA GLY A 52 0.44 11.94 30.71
C GLY A 52 0.29 12.95 29.57
N LEU A 53 0.77 14.18 29.74
CA LEU A 53 0.67 15.26 28.74
C LEU A 53 1.77 15.24 27.67
N LEU A 54 2.88 14.54 27.91
CA LEU A 54 4.05 14.51 27.00
C LEU A 54 3.72 14.01 25.57
N PRO A 55 2.94 12.93 25.37
CA PRO A 55 2.64 12.45 24.02
C PRO A 55 1.80 13.45 23.22
N GLY A 56 0.85 14.14 23.87
CA GLY A 56 0.02 15.16 23.21
C GLY A 56 0.82 16.36 22.73
N ALA A 57 1.81 16.80 23.53
CA ALA A 57 2.74 17.86 23.13
C ALA A 57 3.60 17.44 21.93
N GLY A 58 4.09 16.20 21.91
CA GLY A 58 4.88 15.65 20.80
C GLY A 58 4.12 15.65 19.47
N VAL A 59 2.84 15.24 19.49
CA VAL A 59 1.98 15.22 18.29
C VAL A 59 1.69 16.64 17.79
N GLN A 60 1.44 17.61 18.68
CA GLN A 60 1.23 19.01 18.28
C GLN A 60 2.48 19.65 17.68
N TRP A 61 3.67 19.35 18.22
CA TRP A 61 4.94 19.84 17.67
C TRP A 61 5.22 19.28 16.28
N HIS A 62 4.87 18.01 16.05
CA HIS A 62 4.99 17.39 14.74
C HIS A 62 4.05 18.02 13.69
N ASP A 63 2.78 18.27 14.05
CA ASP A 63 1.80 18.93 13.16
C ASP A 63 2.27 20.35 12.78
N LYS A 64 2.69 21.15 13.76
CA LYS A 64 3.27 22.50 13.52
C LYS A 64 4.57 22.47 12.70
N GLY A 65 5.38 21.42 12.86
CA GLY A 65 6.61 21.23 12.08
C GLY A 65 6.33 20.95 10.60
N LEU A 66 5.30 20.16 10.32
CA LEU A 66 4.85 19.89 8.95
C LEU A 66 4.27 21.14 8.29
N GLU A 67 3.43 21.90 8.99
CA GLU A 67 2.88 23.16 8.49
C GLU A 67 3.98 24.18 8.11
N ARG A 68 5.01 24.31 8.96
CA ARG A 68 6.16 25.19 8.65
C ARG A 68 6.93 24.73 7.42
N ARG A 69 7.13 23.42 7.23
CA ARG A 69 7.79 22.88 6.04
C ARG A 69 6.98 23.11 4.77
N PHE A 70 5.66 22.97 4.83
CA PHE A 70 4.77 23.29 3.71
C PHE A 70 4.77 24.79 3.39
N ALA A 71 4.73 25.66 4.40
CA ALA A 71 4.81 27.10 4.21
C ALA A 71 6.14 27.53 3.56
N LEU A 72 7.26 26.95 3.98
CA LEU A 72 8.57 27.20 3.39
C LEU A 72 8.68 26.69 1.93
N MET A 73 8.05 25.57 1.61
CA MET A 73 7.97 25.07 0.23
C MET A 73 7.08 25.93 -0.66
N ALA A 74 6.01 26.52 -0.12
CA ALA A 74 5.15 27.45 -0.85
C ALA A 74 5.86 28.78 -1.17
N VAL A 75 6.69 29.30 -0.25
CA VAL A 75 7.46 30.54 -0.45
C VAL A 75 8.58 30.36 -1.50
N ARG A 76 9.15 29.15 -1.63
CA ARG A 76 10.19 28.85 -2.64
C ARG A 76 9.64 28.63 -4.06
N ALA A 77 8.31 28.64 -4.24
CA ALA A 77 7.63 28.41 -5.51
C ALA A 77 7.19 29.70 -6.24
N ALA A 78 7.54 30.89 -5.75
CA ALA A 78 7.32 32.14 -6.48
C ALA A 78 8.55 32.46 -7.35
N PRO A 79 8.53 32.23 -8.67
CA PRO A 79 9.60 32.70 -9.55
C PRO A 79 9.63 34.24 -9.59
N PRO A 80 10.81 34.88 -9.72
CA PRO A 80 10.88 36.32 -9.94
C PRO A 80 10.14 36.70 -11.23
N PRO A 81 9.57 37.92 -11.34
CA PRO A 81 8.87 38.35 -12.54
C PRO A 81 9.85 38.35 -13.73
N VAL A 82 9.72 37.36 -14.61
CA VAL A 82 10.54 37.24 -15.81
C VAL A 82 10.02 38.23 -16.85
N PRO A 83 10.88 39.07 -17.46
CA PRO A 83 10.50 39.91 -18.60
C PRO A 83 9.88 39.03 -19.70
N MET A 84 8.68 39.38 -20.18
CA MET A 84 7.94 38.57 -21.16
C MET A 84 8.74 38.42 -22.46
N ARG A 85 9.33 37.24 -22.66
CA ARG A 85 9.82 36.78 -23.96
C ARG A 85 8.64 36.09 -24.66
N PRO A 86 8.35 36.38 -25.94
CA PRO A 86 7.27 35.71 -26.67
C PRO A 86 7.45 34.19 -26.58
N PRO A 87 6.37 33.42 -26.34
CA PRO A 87 6.46 31.99 -26.11
C PRO A 87 7.04 31.31 -27.36
N GLY A 88 8.22 30.70 -27.21
CA GLY A 88 8.73 29.76 -28.19
C GLY A 88 7.77 28.57 -28.34
N PRO A 89 7.88 27.82 -29.45
CA PRO A 89 7.07 26.62 -29.65
C PRO A 89 7.19 25.72 -28.42
N ARG A 90 6.04 25.29 -27.88
CA ARG A 90 5.99 24.40 -26.72
C ARG A 90 6.86 23.17 -27.02
N PRO A 91 7.78 22.78 -26.13
CA PRO A 91 8.46 21.50 -26.28
C PRO A 91 7.38 20.42 -26.39
N GLU A 92 7.48 19.58 -27.42
CA GLU A 92 6.54 18.47 -27.59
C GLU A 92 6.49 17.66 -26.29
N PRO A 93 5.30 17.28 -25.80
CA PRO A 93 5.21 16.42 -24.64
C PRO A 93 5.97 15.14 -24.98
N VAL A 94 7.05 14.87 -24.21
CA VAL A 94 7.79 13.62 -24.26
C VAL A 94 6.76 12.50 -24.15
N ARG A 95 6.51 11.77 -25.25
CA ARG A 95 5.55 10.66 -25.23
C ARG A 95 5.96 9.74 -24.10
N ALA A 96 5.03 9.49 -23.18
CA ALA A 96 5.25 8.51 -22.12
C ALA A 96 5.76 7.21 -22.76
N PRO A 97 6.84 6.60 -22.25
CA PRO A 97 7.38 5.38 -22.82
C PRO A 97 6.28 4.32 -22.90
N GLN A 98 5.94 3.89 -24.11
CA GLN A 98 4.85 2.94 -24.34
C GLN A 98 5.39 1.51 -24.30
N LEU A 99 4.61 0.60 -23.71
CA LEU A 99 4.90 -0.82 -23.80
C LEU A 99 4.83 -1.30 -25.26
N PRO A 100 5.73 -2.21 -25.66
CA PRO A 100 5.70 -2.80 -26.99
C PRO A 100 4.36 -3.53 -27.21
N PRO A 101 3.81 -3.55 -28.45
CA PRO A 101 2.48 -4.10 -28.74
C PRO A 101 2.24 -5.52 -28.23
N ARG A 102 3.28 -6.37 -28.24
CA ARG A 102 3.21 -7.76 -27.75
C ARG A 102 2.89 -7.88 -26.27
N LEU A 103 3.36 -6.93 -25.44
CA LEU A 103 3.14 -6.95 -23.99
C LEU A 103 1.82 -6.28 -23.58
N GLN A 104 1.19 -5.52 -24.48
CA GLN A 104 -0.04 -4.79 -24.17
C GLN A 104 -1.20 -5.69 -23.71
N PRO A 105 -1.50 -6.84 -24.36
CA PRO A 105 -2.59 -7.71 -23.90
C PRO A 105 -2.37 -8.22 -22.47
N ALA A 106 -1.16 -8.72 -22.16
CA ALA A 106 -0.81 -9.20 -20.84
C ALA A 106 -0.86 -8.08 -19.78
N TRP A 107 -0.36 -6.90 -20.13
CA TRP A 107 -0.40 -5.72 -19.28
C TRP A 107 -1.83 -5.22 -19.01
N ASN A 108 -2.70 -5.23 -20.03
CA ASN A 108 -4.09 -4.87 -19.90
C ASN A 108 -4.82 -5.82 -18.94
N ARG A 109 -4.59 -7.14 -19.06
CA ARG A 109 -5.13 -8.13 -18.12
C ARG A 109 -4.65 -7.88 -16.68
N LEU A 110 -3.36 -7.65 -16.50
CA LEU A 110 -2.78 -7.33 -15.19
C LEU A 110 -3.40 -6.07 -14.57
N SER A 111 -3.52 -4.99 -15.34
CA SER A 111 -4.11 -3.73 -14.86
C SER A 111 -5.60 -3.84 -14.54
N GLN A 112 -6.36 -4.61 -15.33
CA GLN A 112 -7.75 -4.93 -15.03
C GLN A 112 -7.89 -5.73 -13.73
N ALA A 113 -7.10 -6.79 -13.55
CA ALA A 113 -7.09 -7.59 -12.32
C ALA A 113 -6.73 -6.73 -11.10
N TRP A 114 -5.71 -5.86 -11.22
CA TRP A 114 -5.36 -4.91 -10.17
C TRP A 114 -6.50 -3.94 -9.84
N ASN A 115 -7.23 -3.43 -10.83
CA ASN A 115 -8.36 -2.54 -10.57
C ASN A 115 -9.43 -3.22 -9.70
N VAL A 116 -9.77 -4.48 -10.00
CA VAL A 116 -10.70 -5.28 -9.21
C VAL A 116 -10.17 -5.50 -7.79
N VAL A 117 -8.93 -5.95 -7.64
CA VAL A 117 -8.29 -6.14 -6.32
C VAL A 117 -8.25 -4.84 -5.51
N SER A 118 -7.96 -3.71 -6.15
CA SER A 118 -7.91 -2.41 -5.47
C SER A 118 -9.29 -1.97 -4.95
N GLU A 119 -10.37 -2.35 -5.63
CA GLU A 119 -11.73 -2.09 -5.21
C GLU A 119 -12.14 -3.01 -4.05
N LEU A 120 -11.82 -4.31 -4.16
CA LEU A 120 -12.02 -5.27 -3.07
C LEU A 120 -11.25 -4.89 -1.81
N GLN A 121 -10.01 -4.40 -1.97
CA GLN A 121 -9.20 -3.87 -0.87
C GLN A 121 -9.84 -2.63 -0.24
N ARG A 122 -10.40 -1.70 -1.04
CA ARG A 122 -11.12 -0.52 -0.51
C ARG A 122 -12.33 -0.91 0.33
N GLN A 123 -12.97 -2.03 0.00
CA GLN A 123 -14.11 -2.58 0.71
C GLN A 123 -13.71 -3.47 1.91
N GLY A 124 -12.42 -3.73 2.09
CA GLY A 124 -11.88 -4.55 3.19
C GLY A 124 -11.82 -6.04 2.92
N TRP A 125 -12.24 -6.51 1.73
CA TRP A 125 -12.24 -7.94 1.36
C TRP A 125 -10.85 -8.52 1.15
N VAL A 126 -9.89 -7.67 0.81
CA VAL A 126 -8.49 -8.02 0.60
C VAL A 126 -7.65 -7.31 1.64
N ASP A 127 -6.73 -8.05 2.27
CA ASP A 127 -5.79 -7.48 3.23
C ASP A 127 -4.85 -6.48 2.56
N ALA A 128 -4.84 -5.25 3.07
CA ALA A 128 -4.04 -4.15 2.55
C ALA A 128 -2.53 -4.33 2.81
N ASP A 129 -2.15 -5.07 3.85
CA ASP A 129 -0.75 -5.38 4.11
C ASP A 129 -0.21 -6.37 3.06
N SER A 130 -1.03 -7.34 2.66
CA SER A 130 -0.68 -8.30 1.62
C SER A 130 -0.42 -7.65 0.25
N THR A 131 -1.12 -6.57 -0.13
CA THR A 131 -0.98 -5.94 -1.45
C THR A 131 -0.03 -4.74 -1.51
N ARG A 132 0.58 -4.34 -0.38
CA ARG A 132 1.37 -3.09 -0.26
C ARG A 132 2.50 -2.95 -1.30
N GLY A 133 3.13 -4.06 -1.71
CA GLY A 133 4.26 -4.08 -2.65
C GLY A 133 3.88 -4.24 -4.13
N LEU A 134 2.60 -4.46 -4.45
CA LEU A 134 2.15 -4.70 -5.81
C LEU A 134 2.32 -3.49 -6.74
N PRO A 135 2.00 -2.25 -6.33
CA PRO A 135 2.19 -1.08 -7.20
C PRO A 135 3.64 -0.88 -7.65
N GLN A 136 4.61 -1.07 -6.74
CA GLN A 136 6.03 -0.97 -7.07
C GLN A 136 6.47 -2.10 -8.01
N SER A 137 5.96 -3.33 -7.78
CA SER A 137 6.24 -4.48 -8.64
C SER A 137 5.69 -4.29 -10.05
N MET A 138 4.47 -3.78 -10.18
CA MET A 138 3.88 -3.42 -11.48
C MET A 138 4.69 -2.32 -12.17
N ALA A 139 5.04 -1.23 -11.47
CA ALA A 139 5.85 -0.16 -12.03
C ALA A 139 7.21 -0.66 -12.56
N ARG A 140 7.86 -1.56 -11.81
CA ARG A 140 9.10 -2.22 -12.23
C ARG A 140 8.90 -3.08 -13.48
N LEU A 141 7.86 -3.90 -13.53
CA LEU A 141 7.54 -4.72 -14.71
C LEU A 141 7.23 -3.87 -15.94
N HIS A 142 6.54 -2.73 -15.77
CA HIS A 142 6.32 -1.77 -16.86
C HIS A 142 7.64 -1.23 -17.42
N GLN A 143 8.54 -0.78 -16.54
CA GLN A 143 9.85 -0.28 -16.93
C GLN A 143 10.70 -1.35 -17.64
N LEU A 144 10.67 -2.58 -17.13
CA LEU A 144 11.33 -3.72 -17.77
C LEU A 144 10.73 -4.03 -19.14
N GLY A 145 9.41 -3.98 -19.30
CA GLY A 145 8.75 -4.21 -20.59
C GLY A 145 9.05 -3.11 -21.61
N VAL A 146 9.16 -1.85 -21.17
CA VAL A 146 9.61 -0.74 -22.01
C VAL A 146 11.07 -0.95 -22.45
N ALA A 147 11.95 -1.34 -21.52
CA ALA A 147 13.36 -1.61 -21.83
C ALA A 147 13.52 -2.78 -22.81
N ASP A 148 12.75 -3.86 -22.62
CA ASP A 148 12.72 -5.03 -23.50
C ASP A 148 12.24 -4.64 -24.92
N GLY A 149 11.23 -3.76 -25.01
CA GLY A 149 10.80 -3.17 -26.28
C GLY A 149 11.88 -2.34 -26.98
N MET A 150 12.70 -1.59 -26.22
CA MET A 150 13.84 -0.85 -26.79
C MET A 150 14.91 -1.79 -27.33
N THR A 151 15.21 -2.89 -26.62
CA THR A 151 16.18 -3.88 -27.10
C THR A 151 15.70 -4.62 -28.34
N ASP A 152 14.39 -4.87 -28.48
CA ASP A 152 13.81 -5.47 -29.69
C ASP A 152 14.05 -4.59 -30.94
N HIS A 153 13.93 -3.27 -30.79
CA HIS A 153 14.15 -2.32 -31.89
C HIS A 153 15.62 -2.26 -32.33
N LEU A 154 16.55 -2.67 -31.46
CA LEU A 154 17.99 -2.75 -31.74
C LEU A 154 18.42 -4.12 -32.29
N GLY A 155 17.48 -5.02 -32.60
CA GLY A 155 17.78 -6.37 -33.08
C GLY A 155 18.24 -7.33 -31.97
N GLY A 156 18.00 -6.97 -30.70
CA GLY A 156 18.31 -7.81 -29.55
C GLY A 156 17.44 -9.07 -29.48
N ARG A 157 17.91 -10.05 -28.70
CA ARG A 157 17.16 -11.29 -28.44
C ARG A 157 16.03 -10.99 -27.45
N ARG A 158 14.78 -11.26 -27.84
CA ARG A 158 13.58 -11.05 -27.04
C ARG A 158 13.65 -11.78 -25.70
N SER A 159 13.31 -11.11 -24.61
CA SER A 159 13.13 -11.78 -23.31
C SER A 159 11.68 -12.26 -23.15
N SER A 160 11.46 -13.58 -23.17
CA SER A 160 10.16 -14.18 -22.80
C SER A 160 9.87 -14.04 -21.30
N SER A 161 10.87 -13.69 -20.49
CA SER A 161 10.74 -13.68 -19.03
C SER A 161 9.84 -12.55 -18.52
N VAL A 162 9.85 -11.37 -19.17
CA VAL A 162 9.04 -10.22 -18.73
C VAL A 162 7.56 -10.48 -18.98
N GLU A 163 7.23 -11.01 -20.16
CA GLU A 163 5.86 -11.40 -20.51
C GLU A 163 5.33 -12.47 -19.55
N GLN A 164 6.13 -13.49 -19.25
CA GLN A 164 5.77 -14.52 -18.27
C GLN A 164 5.59 -13.95 -16.87
N GLN A 165 6.42 -13.01 -16.43
CA GLN A 165 6.28 -12.37 -15.11
C GLN A 165 5.01 -11.52 -15.03
N ILE A 166 4.68 -10.77 -16.08
CA ILE A 166 3.42 -10.02 -16.17
C ILE A 166 2.23 -10.98 -16.11
N GLY A 167 2.27 -12.08 -16.88
CA GLY A 167 1.23 -13.10 -16.89
C GLY A 167 1.01 -13.74 -15.52
N ARG A 168 2.09 -14.23 -14.88
CA ARG A 168 2.02 -14.84 -13.55
C ARG A 168 1.47 -13.88 -12.49
N LEU A 169 1.87 -12.61 -12.55
CA LEU A 169 1.34 -11.62 -11.63
C LEU A 169 -0.16 -11.39 -11.88
N ALA A 170 -0.59 -11.35 -13.14
CA ALA A 170 -2.00 -11.21 -13.48
C ALA A 170 -2.82 -12.41 -12.97
N ASP A 171 -2.34 -13.63 -13.15
CA ASP A 171 -3.00 -14.85 -12.66
C ASP A 171 -3.11 -14.85 -11.13
N LEU A 172 -2.05 -14.40 -10.42
CA LEU A 172 -2.07 -14.25 -8.97
C LEU A 172 -3.12 -13.22 -8.49
N LEU A 173 -3.26 -12.09 -9.19
CA LEU A 173 -4.27 -11.09 -8.84
C LEU A 173 -5.69 -11.58 -9.11
N VAL A 174 -5.89 -12.39 -10.15
CA VAL A 174 -7.18 -13.04 -10.41
C VAL A 174 -7.51 -14.03 -9.29
N ALA A 175 -6.56 -14.90 -8.92
CA ALA A 175 -6.77 -15.84 -7.82
C ALA A 175 -7.09 -15.12 -6.49
N LEU A 176 -6.46 -13.97 -6.23
CA LEU A 176 -6.77 -13.15 -5.06
C LEU A 176 -8.18 -12.56 -5.11
N ALA A 177 -8.62 -12.11 -6.29
CA ALA A 177 -9.98 -11.60 -6.46
C ALA A 177 -11.02 -12.72 -6.28
N ASP A 178 -10.75 -13.92 -6.81
CA ASP A 178 -11.62 -15.08 -6.66
C ASP A 178 -11.76 -15.49 -5.18
N GLU A 179 -10.66 -15.55 -4.44
CA GLU A 179 -10.67 -15.85 -3.00
C GLU A 179 -11.49 -14.81 -2.20
N ALA A 180 -11.32 -13.53 -2.52
CA ALA A 180 -12.09 -12.46 -1.88
C ALA A 180 -13.60 -12.57 -2.17
N VAL A 181 -13.98 -12.93 -3.40
CA VAL A 181 -15.37 -13.15 -3.79
C VAL A 181 -15.97 -14.38 -3.08
N GLU A 182 -15.19 -15.45 -2.94
CA GLU A 182 -15.62 -16.62 -2.17
C GLU A 182 -15.86 -16.29 -0.70
N HIS A 183 -14.92 -15.56 -0.06
CA HIS A 183 -15.09 -15.11 1.33
C HIS A 183 -16.32 -14.21 1.50
N GLN A 184 -16.61 -13.37 0.51
CA GLN A 184 -17.82 -12.55 0.48
C GLN A 184 -19.10 -13.40 0.42
N ALA A 185 -19.09 -14.49 -0.34
CA ALA A 185 -20.23 -15.40 -0.43
C ALA A 185 -20.46 -16.18 0.88
N THR A 186 -19.41 -16.49 1.65
CA THR A 186 -19.48 -17.30 2.86
C THR A 186 -19.82 -16.54 4.15
N ILE A 187 -19.82 -15.20 4.14
CA ILE A 187 -20.07 -14.38 5.35
C ILE A 187 -21.38 -14.67 6.08
N GLY A 188 -22.37 -15.27 5.41
CA GLY A 188 -23.58 -15.76 6.07
C GLY A 188 -23.29 -16.72 7.25
N ALA A 189 -22.08 -17.28 7.35
CA ALA A 189 -21.67 -18.28 8.34
C ALA A 189 -20.88 -17.75 9.55
N GLY A 190 -20.56 -16.45 9.64
CA GLY A 190 -20.14 -15.80 10.89
C GLY A 190 -18.66 -15.45 11.08
N ASP A 191 -17.73 -15.99 10.28
CA ASP A 191 -16.30 -15.64 10.39
C ASP A 191 -15.82 -14.86 9.16
N PHE A 192 -15.39 -13.62 9.36
CA PHE A 192 -14.81 -12.78 8.33
C PHE A 192 -13.28 -12.86 8.38
N THR A 193 -12.68 -13.40 7.32
CA THR A 193 -11.23 -13.35 7.11
C THR A 193 -10.95 -12.69 5.75
N PRO A 194 -10.19 -11.58 5.69
CA PRO A 194 -9.85 -10.97 4.41
C PRO A 194 -8.93 -11.89 3.60
N ALA A 195 -9.10 -11.90 2.28
CA ALA A 195 -8.25 -12.66 1.37
C ALA A 195 -6.82 -12.11 1.37
N THR A 196 -5.83 -12.99 1.21
CA THR A 196 -4.41 -12.63 1.23
C THR A 196 -3.67 -13.17 0.02
N LEU A 197 -2.63 -12.46 -0.44
CA LEU A 197 -1.79 -12.95 -1.54
C LEU A 197 -1.16 -14.33 -1.28
N ALA A 198 -0.87 -14.67 -0.02
CA ALA A 198 -0.26 -15.94 0.32
C ALA A 198 -1.23 -17.11 0.09
N ALA A 199 -2.48 -16.96 0.51
CA ALA A 199 -3.52 -17.96 0.27
C ALA A 199 -3.84 -18.08 -1.23
N ALA A 200 -3.95 -16.96 -1.95
CA ALA A 200 -4.15 -16.95 -3.39
C ALA A 200 -3.01 -17.64 -4.14
N ALA A 201 -1.76 -17.43 -3.72
CA ALA A 201 -0.60 -18.10 -4.30
C ALA A 201 -0.60 -19.62 -4.06
N GLN A 202 -0.98 -20.06 -2.86
CA GLN A 202 -1.10 -21.48 -2.54
C GLN A 202 -2.20 -22.15 -3.38
N ARG A 203 -3.35 -21.49 -3.52
CA ARG A 203 -4.46 -22.00 -4.33
C ARG A 203 -4.09 -22.08 -5.80
N LEU A 204 -3.48 -21.03 -6.35
CA LEU A 204 -2.99 -21.02 -7.73
C LEU A 204 -1.96 -22.14 -7.98
N ALA A 205 -1.09 -22.41 -7.01
CA ALA A 205 -0.14 -23.53 -7.09
C ALA A 205 -0.86 -24.89 -7.12
N ALA A 206 -1.88 -25.08 -6.28
CA ALA A 206 -2.70 -26.29 -6.26
C ALA A 206 -3.46 -26.49 -7.58
N ASP A 207 -4.09 -25.43 -8.11
CA ASP A 207 -4.81 -25.49 -9.39
C ASP A 207 -3.87 -25.81 -10.55
N SER A 208 -2.66 -25.24 -10.54
CA SER A 208 -1.65 -25.53 -11.55
C SER A 208 -1.15 -26.99 -11.50
N ALA A 209 -1.10 -27.59 -10.31
CA ALA A 209 -0.74 -28.99 -10.12
C ALA A 209 -1.86 -29.90 -10.59
N ALA A 210 -3.12 -29.63 -10.21
CA ALA A 210 -4.29 -30.37 -10.64
C ALA A 210 -4.47 -30.33 -12.17
N TYR A 211 -4.27 -29.16 -12.79
CA TYR A 211 -4.31 -29.04 -14.24
C TYR A 211 -3.23 -29.88 -14.93
N ARG A 212 -2.01 -29.93 -14.37
CA ARG A 212 -0.93 -30.77 -14.90
C ARG A 212 -1.32 -32.24 -14.84
N GLU A 213 -1.84 -32.72 -13.73
CA GLU A 213 -2.30 -34.10 -13.58
C GLU A 213 -3.42 -34.43 -14.59
N LEU A 214 -4.37 -33.53 -14.82
CA LEU A 214 -5.41 -33.72 -15.85
C LEU A 214 -4.83 -33.77 -17.28
N MET A 215 -3.82 -32.97 -17.58
CA MET A 215 -3.13 -32.99 -18.88
C MET A 215 -2.33 -34.28 -19.08
N GLU A 216 -1.72 -34.81 -18.01
CA GLU A 216 -1.03 -36.10 -18.02
C GLU A 216 -2.02 -37.26 -18.22
N LEU A 217 -3.15 -37.24 -17.51
CA LEU A 217 -4.20 -38.26 -17.62
C LEU A 217 -4.91 -38.26 -18.98
N SER A 218 -5.04 -37.08 -19.61
CA SER A 218 -5.62 -36.96 -20.96
C SER A 218 -4.64 -37.33 -22.09
N GLY A 219 -3.38 -37.66 -21.77
CA GLY A 219 -2.35 -38.00 -22.76
C GLY A 219 -1.92 -36.82 -23.65
N THR A 220 -2.32 -35.60 -23.29
CA THR A 220 -2.04 -34.38 -24.07
C THR A 220 -0.79 -33.64 -23.58
N TRP A 221 -0.19 -34.08 -22.47
CA TRP A 221 1.02 -33.48 -21.93
C TRP A 221 2.29 -33.95 -22.66
N THR A 222 2.88 -33.07 -23.48
CA THR A 222 4.28 -33.16 -23.88
C THR A 222 5.12 -32.25 -22.98
N ALA A 223 6.04 -32.83 -22.22
CA ALA A 223 6.93 -32.06 -21.35
C ALA A 223 7.69 -31.00 -22.18
N PRO A 224 7.85 -29.76 -21.68
CA PRO A 224 8.60 -28.74 -22.40
C PRO A 224 10.07 -29.18 -22.59
N PRO A 225 10.68 -28.92 -23.76
CA PRO A 225 12.07 -29.26 -24.00
C PRO A 225 12.95 -28.51 -22.99
N SER A 226 13.80 -29.28 -22.31
CA SER A 226 14.83 -28.81 -21.37
C SER A 226 15.88 -27.95 -22.04
#